data_AF-A0A0F9A765-F1
#
_entry.id   AF-A0A0F9A765-F1
#
_cell.length_a   1.000
_cell.length_b   1.000
_cell.length_c   1.000
_cell.angle_alpha   90.00
_cell.angle_beta   90.00
_cell.angle_gamma   90.00
#
_symmetry.space_group_name_H-M   'P 1'
#
loop_
_entity.id
_entity.type
_entity.pdbx_description
1 polymer ?
#
loop_
_entity_poly.entity_id
_entity_poly.type
_entity_poly.pdbx_seq_one_letter_code
_entity_poly.pdbx_strand_id
1 'polypeptide(L)' 'MSYEIFLGVGVFIAIVVLLVLVIIGAKSKLVASGDIIIRVNGDPDKAITTSAGTKLLGALSESGIFVSSACGGGGSCGQC' A
#
# COMPACT_ATOMS: atom_id res chain seq x y z
N MET A 1 -1.44 -47.94 1.09
CA MET A 1 -1.17 -47.22 -0.18
C MET A 1 -1.79 -45.83 -0.19
N SER A 2 -3.07 -45.66 0.16
CA SER A 2 -3.71 -44.33 0.16
C SER A 2 -3.19 -43.38 1.26
N TYR A 3 -2.84 -43.89 2.44
CA TYR A 3 -2.39 -43.06 3.57
C TYR A 3 -1.10 -42.27 3.29
N GLU A 4 -0.10 -42.92 2.68
CA GLU A 4 1.17 -42.28 2.25
C GLU A 4 0.92 -41.12 1.27
N ILE A 5 -0.04 -41.28 0.37
CA ILE A 5 -0.41 -40.24 -0.60
C ILE A 5 -1.06 -39.06 0.11
N PHE A 6 -2.01 -39.31 1.01
CA PHE A 6 -2.65 -38.23 1.79
C PHE A 6 -1.65 -37.50 2.70
N LEU A 7 -0.73 -38.22 3.34
CA LEU A 7 0.34 -37.60 4.13
C LEU A 7 1.29 -36.77 3.26
N GLY A 8 1.76 -37.31 2.14
CA GLY A 8 2.67 -36.61 1.23
C GLY A 8 2.05 -35.33 0.66
N VAL A 9 0.80 -35.41 0.19
CA VAL A 9 0.06 -34.24 -0.31
C VAL A 9 -0.18 -33.23 0.81
N GLY A 10 -0.54 -33.69 2.01
CA GLY A 10 -0.76 -32.83 3.18
C GLY A 10 0.49 -32.04 3.59
N VAL A 11 1.65 -32.70 3.68
CA VAL A 11 2.92 -32.05 4.01
C VAL A 11 3.33 -31.04 2.95
N PHE A 12 3.16 -31.38 1.67
CA PHE A 12 3.48 -30.46 0.58
C PHE A 12 2.63 -29.19 0.62
N ILE A 13 1.32 -29.33 0.79
CA ILE A 13 0.40 -28.18 0.92
C ILE A 13 0.77 -27.35 2.15
N ALA A 14 1.06 -27.98 3.29
CA ALA A 14 1.43 -27.29 4.51
C ALA A 14 2.68 -26.41 4.33
N ILE A 15 3.72 -26.92 3.65
CA ILE A 15 4.94 -26.17 3.37
C ILE A 15 4.66 -24.96 2.46
N VAL A 16 3.87 -25.16 1.40
CA VAL A 16 3.53 -24.06 0.47
C VAL A 16 2.71 -22.98 1.18
N VAL A 17 1.71 -23.36 1.96
CA VAL A 17 0.89 -22.41 2.74
C VAL A 17 1.75 -21.66 3.75
N LEU A 18 2.63 -22.37 4.48
CA LEU A 18 3.56 -21.75 5.42
C LEU A 18 4.42 -20.69 4.73
N LEU A 19 4.98 -21.01 3.56
CA LEU A 19 5.80 -20.08 2.80
C LEU A 19 5.02 -18.84 2.35
N VAL A 20 3.79 -19.02 1.85
CA VAL A 20 2.93 -17.90 1.44
C VAL A 20 2.60 -16.99 2.63
N LEU A 21 2.31 -17.56 3.80
CA LEU A 21 2.05 -16.77 5.01
C LEU A 21 3.27 -15.95 5.45
N VAL A 22 4.48 -16.54 5.37
CA VAL A 22 5.72 -15.83 5.65
C VAL A 22 5.92 -14.66 4.67
N ILE A 23 5.69 -14.87 3.37
CA ILE A 23 5.83 -13.82 2.35
C ILE A 23 4.84 -12.68 2.59
N ILE A 24 3.57 -12.99 2.88
CA ILE A 24 2.55 -11.95 3.15
C ILE A 24 2.89 -11.18 4.44
N GLY A 25 3.35 -11.89 5.48
CA GLY A 25 3.80 -11.28 6.72
C GLY A 25 5.03 -10.39 6.56
N ALA A 26 5.95 -10.75 5.67
CA ALA A 26 7.08 -9.89 5.32
C ALA A 26 6.61 -8.65 4.53
N LYS A 27 5.74 -8.83 3.54
CA LYS A 27 5.19 -7.73 2.73
C LYS A 27 4.55 -6.63 3.59
N SER A 28 3.80 -7.00 4.62
CA SER A 28 3.12 -6.02 5.49
C SER A 28 4.08 -5.13 6.28
N LYS A 29 5.32 -5.59 6.53
CA LYS A 29 6.37 -4.79 7.18
C LYS A 29 7.28 -4.07 6.19
N LEU A 30 7.55 -4.66 5.04
CA LEU A 30 8.49 -4.10 4.05
C LEU A 30 7.84 -3.06 3.12
N VAL A 31 6.51 -3.12 2.94
CA VAL A 31 5.77 -2.13 2.16
C VAL A 31 5.16 -1.12 3.13
N ALA A 32 5.47 0.17 2.93
CA ALA A 32 4.86 1.26 3.67
C ALA A 32 3.33 1.18 3.53
N SER A 33 2.69 0.72 4.59
CA SER A 33 1.25 0.49 4.67
C SER A 33 0.75 1.16 5.94
N GLY A 34 -0.28 2.00 5.84
CA GLY A 34 -0.83 2.75 6.98
C GLY A 34 -1.14 4.20 6.64
N ASP A 35 -1.74 4.88 7.60
CA ASP A 35 -2.12 6.28 7.49
C ASP A 35 -0.92 7.19 7.74
N ILE A 36 -0.71 8.14 6.83
CA ILE A 36 0.31 9.18 6.91
C ILE A 36 -0.35 10.54 7.06
N ILE A 37 0.31 11.43 7.80
CA ILE A 37 -0.15 12.79 8.02
C ILE A 37 0.68 13.73 7.14
N ILE A 38 0.02 14.41 6.21
CA ILE A 38 0.61 15.41 5.34
C ILE A 38 0.29 16.79 5.89
N ARG A 39 1.31 17.56 6.27
CA ARG A 39 1.14 18.95 6.72
C ARG A 39 1.35 19.90 5.55
N VAL A 40 0.40 20.80 5.34
CA VAL A 40 0.49 21.85 4.31
C VAL A 40 0.99 23.13 4.95
N ASN A 41 2.11 23.68 4.47
CA ASN A 41 2.73 24.92 4.98
C ASN A 41 3.02 24.95 6.50
N GLY A 42 3.23 23.78 7.12
CA GLY A 42 3.46 23.66 8.56
C GLY A 42 2.23 23.90 9.44
N ASP A 43 1.06 24.13 8.82
CA ASP A 43 -0.19 24.45 9.50
C ASP A 43 -0.90 23.17 9.97
N PRO A 44 -1.08 22.96 11.28
CA PRO A 44 -1.71 21.75 11.81
C PRO A 44 -3.19 21.63 11.45
N ASP A 45 -3.90 22.74 11.24
CA ASP A 45 -5.34 22.74 10.93
C ASP A 45 -5.64 22.28 9.49
N LYS A 46 -4.62 22.29 8.63
CA LYS A 46 -4.69 21.80 7.24
C LYS A 46 -3.99 20.45 7.07
N ALA A 47 -3.70 19.76 8.17
CA ALA A 47 -3.10 18.44 8.11
C ALA A 47 -4.09 17.41 7.55
N ILE A 48 -3.66 16.66 6.55
CA ILE A 48 -4.46 15.65 5.88
C ILE A 48 -3.95 14.28 6.31
N THR A 49 -4.85 13.41 6.73
CA THR A 49 -4.54 12.00 6.97
C THR A 49 -4.96 11.18 5.76
N THR A 50 -4.02 10.46 5.15
CA THR A 50 -4.29 9.64 3.95
C THR A 50 -3.47 8.35 3.99
N SER A 51 -3.90 7.34 3.24
CA SER A 51 -3.15 6.08 3.11
C SER A 51 -1.85 6.28 2.32
N ALA A 52 -0.76 5.71 2.82
CA ALA A 52 0.51 5.67 2.10
C ALA A 52 0.38 4.96 0.75
N GLY A 53 1.10 5.46 -0.27
CA GLY A 53 1.18 4.85 -1.61
C GLY A 53 0.24 5.47 -2.65
N THR A 54 -0.63 6.40 -2.26
CA THR A 54 -1.40 7.23 -3.20
C THR A 54 -0.55 8.39 -3.74
N LYS A 55 -0.95 8.97 -4.86
CA LYS A 55 -0.30 10.17 -5.40
C LYS A 55 -0.62 11.37 -4.50
N LEU A 56 0.39 12.18 -4.17
CA LEU A 56 0.23 13.38 -3.35
C LEU A 56 -0.89 14.30 -3.87
N LEU A 57 -0.95 14.52 -5.19
CA LEU A 57 -1.95 15.38 -5.80
C LEU A 57 -3.39 14.85 -5.63
N GLY A 58 -3.55 13.53 -5.63
CA GLY A 58 -4.84 12.87 -5.37
C GLY A 58 -5.28 13.07 -3.92
N ALA A 59 -4.38 12.84 -2.96
CA ALA A 59 -4.66 13.04 -1.55
C ALA A 59 -5.02 14.50 -1.20
N LEU A 60 -4.34 15.47 -1.83
CA LEU A 60 -4.66 16.89 -1.68
C LEU A 60 -6.04 17.23 -2.27
N SER A 61 -6.34 16.72 -3.48
CA SER A 61 -7.62 16.96 -4.14
C SER A 61 -8.81 16.34 -3.39
N GLU A 62 -8.65 15.15 -2.81
CA GLU A 62 -9.68 14.53 -1.96
C GLU A 62 -9.99 15.37 -0.72
N SER A 63 -9.00 16.11 -0.23
CA SER A 63 -9.14 17.02 0.90
C SER A 63 -9.56 18.44 0.50
N GLY A 64 -9.98 18.64 -0.75
CA GLY A 64 -10.42 19.93 -1.27
C GLY A 64 -9.30 20.93 -1.59
N ILE A 65 -8.03 20.49 -1.58
CA ILE A 65 -6.88 21.31 -1.96
C ILE A 65 -6.51 21.00 -3.40
N PHE A 66 -6.96 21.86 -4.32
CA PHE A 66 -6.70 21.70 -5.75
C PHE A 66 -5.42 22.41 -6.15
N VAL A 67 -4.46 21.64 -6.65
CA VAL A 67 -3.25 22.16 -7.30
C VAL A 67 -3.45 22.03 -8.81
N SER A 68 -3.16 23.10 -9.55
CA SER A 68 -3.27 23.10 -11.01
C SER A 68 -2.40 22.00 -11.61
N SER A 69 -3.03 20.97 -12.17
CA SER A 69 -2.33 19.88 -12.83
C SER A 69 -3.18 19.31 -13.95
N ALA A 70 -2.74 19.48 -15.20
CA ALA A 70 -3.37 18.87 -16.35
C ALA A 70 -3.12 17.35 -16.44
N CYS A 71 -2.08 16.85 -15.76
CA CYS A 71 -1.64 15.46 -15.84
C CYS A 71 -2.08 14.58 -14.67
N GLY A 72 -2.93 15.09 -13.76
CA GLY A 72 -3.49 14.31 -12.65
C GLY A 72 -2.44 13.64 -11.76
N GLY A 73 -1.31 14.33 -11.52
CA GLY A 73 -0.20 13.80 -10.71
C GLY A 73 0.66 12.74 -11.41
N GLY A 74 0.67 12.70 -12.75
CA GLY A 74 1.60 11.89 -13.54
C GLY A 74 3.00 12.50 -13.72
N GLY A 75 3.23 13.75 -13.27
CA GLY A 75 4.52 14.44 -13.38
C GLY A 75 4.91 14.89 -14.80
N SER A 76 4.06 14.68 -15.81
CA SER A 76 4.37 14.95 -17.21
C SER A 76 4.02 16.36 -17.69
N CYS A 77 3.23 17.11 -16.92
CA CYS A 77 2.76 18.45 -17.28
C CYS A 77 3.59 19.59 -16.69
N GLY A 78 4.53 19.31 -15.77
CA GLY A 78 5.47 20.30 -15.22
C GLY A 78 4.86 21.42 -14.36
N GLN A 79 3.60 21.30 -13.94
CA GLN A 79 2.89 22.33 -13.18
C GLN A 79 2.82 22.06 -11.67
N CYS A 80 3.08 20.83 -11.24
CA CYS A 80 2.95 20.35 -9.86
C CYS A 80 4.08 19.38 -9.52
#